data_AF-A0A8J5XH02-F1
#
_entry.id   AF-A0A8J5XH02-F1
#
_cell.length_a   1.000
_cell.length_b   1.000
_cell.length_c   1.000
_cell.angle_alpha   90.00
_cell.angle_beta   90.00
_cell.angle_gamma   90.00
#
_symmetry.space_group_name_H-M   'P 1'
#
loop_
_entity.id
_entity.type
_entity.pdbx_description
1 polymer ?
#
loop_
_entity_poly.entity_id
_entity_poly.type
_entity_poly.pdbx_seq_one_letter_code
_entity_poly.pdbx_strand_id
1 'polypeptide(L)'
;MASHAIFGLLVLCGASAHAPPRGRSPEGPVLPTHGVVGACAAPAARPCGVCVVTDVDDTLKSSGGWMLGGIALGGVDSSFSRGSYYPGVVQFELELSLHGLPPGQPPHDAAILTARAVELLAFLEIAPDSPLCERFRAAGAEMGCEWRVGDVLYGSVQEWICQERKGARKVRNFAQLAARRRAAARGEPAAFIFCGDSGWSERDEEAIDGISQTRLLSAAFVHVVSDDWSAGAPRVPPDRTTADGVPVAHFLTYPGAALKAARLGLLGASALLRICASAERDATRDPRNLPAGGLNDALLRTDLAEARAFAACAERAPAASARWPAVGAADAGAGKQPAADGDASPLLPAR
;
A
#
# COMPACT_ATOMS: atom_id res chain seq x y z
N MET A 1 33.47 37.32 -24.32
CA MET A 1 32.06 37.60 -24.66
C MET A 1 31.23 36.81 -23.66
N ALA A 2 30.83 37.41 -22.52
CA ALA A 2 29.53 38.10 -22.36
C ALA A 2 28.37 37.15 -22.76
N SER A 3 27.43 36.72 -21.91
CA SER A 3 26.79 37.43 -20.80
C SER A 3 25.98 36.48 -19.90
N HIS A 4 26.07 36.73 -18.59
CA HIS A 4 24.99 36.96 -17.60
C HIS A 4 23.84 35.92 -17.48
N ALA A 5 23.68 35.21 -16.35
CA ALA A 5 23.09 35.63 -15.05
C ALA A 5 21.53 35.63 -15.11
N ILE A 6 20.68 35.41 -14.11
CA ILE A 6 20.56 35.78 -12.68
C ILE A 6 19.40 34.86 -12.15
N PHE A 7 19.36 34.26 -10.96
CA PHE A 7 18.83 34.85 -9.71
C PHE A 7 18.97 33.88 -8.52
N GLY A 8 19.67 34.35 -7.48
CA GLY A 8 19.51 33.87 -6.12
C GLY A 8 18.37 34.61 -5.43
N LEU A 9 17.72 33.97 -4.46
CA LEU A 9 16.71 34.60 -3.61
C LEU A 9 17.25 34.77 -2.19
N LEU A 10 17.16 36.02 -1.76
CA LEU A 10 17.56 36.61 -0.49
C LEU A 10 16.65 36.14 0.66
N VAL A 11 17.23 35.73 1.78
CA VAL A 11 16.53 35.54 3.06
C VAL A 11 16.54 36.87 3.80
N LEU A 12 15.36 37.43 4.09
CA LEU A 12 15.19 38.61 4.94
C LEU A 12 14.54 38.20 6.27
N CYS A 13 15.27 38.47 7.35
CA CYS A 13 14.78 38.51 8.73
C CYS A 13 14.09 39.85 9.04
N GLY A 14 13.05 39.81 9.86
CA GLY A 14 12.49 40.94 10.62
C GLY A 14 11.34 40.41 11.48
N ALA A 15 11.46 40.27 12.81
CA ALA A 15 11.56 41.26 13.88
C ALA A 15 10.22 41.34 14.65
N SER A 16 10.37 41.25 15.97
CA SER A 16 9.36 41.07 17.02
C SER A 16 8.67 42.38 17.41
N ALA A 17 7.42 42.31 17.90
CA ALA A 17 6.84 43.36 18.74
C ALA A 17 5.82 42.76 19.72
N HIS A 18 5.87 43.27 20.96
CA HIS A 18 5.26 42.72 22.16
C HIS A 18 4.35 43.78 22.82
N ALA A 19 3.20 43.34 23.36
CA ALA A 19 2.47 43.85 24.55
C ALA A 19 1.59 45.14 24.44
N PRO A 20 0.69 45.46 25.44
CA PRO A 20 -0.36 44.66 26.10
C PRO A 20 -1.70 45.48 26.39
N PRO A 21 -2.50 45.34 27.49
CA PRO A 21 -3.95 45.02 27.43
C PRO A 21 -4.91 46.04 28.10
N ARG A 22 -6.22 46.04 27.77
CA ARG A 22 -7.35 46.65 28.55
C ARG A 22 -8.67 45.96 28.12
N GLY A 23 -9.68 45.62 28.92
CA GLY A 23 -9.99 45.83 30.33
C GLY A 23 -11.23 45.00 30.75
N ARG A 24 -11.41 44.85 32.08
CA ARG A 24 -12.53 44.24 32.83
C ARG A 24 -13.81 45.09 32.74
N SER A 25 -15.04 44.58 32.59
CA SER A 25 -16.02 44.02 33.58
C SER A 25 -17.44 44.55 33.18
N PRO A 26 -18.60 44.11 33.73
CA PRO A 26 -18.85 43.16 34.81
C PRO A 26 -19.88 42.05 34.49
N GLU A 27 -20.03 41.18 35.49
CA GLU A 27 -20.89 40.02 35.66
C GLU A 27 -22.40 40.32 35.61
N GLY A 28 -23.17 39.37 35.09
CA GLY A 28 -24.60 39.21 35.34
C GLY A 28 -24.88 37.75 35.76
N PRO A 29 -25.79 37.49 36.70
CA PRO A 29 -26.00 36.17 37.25
C PRO A 29 -26.84 35.32 36.29
N VAL A 30 -26.30 34.18 35.84
CA VAL A 30 -27.09 33.15 35.14
C VAL A 30 -27.20 31.93 36.04
N LEU A 31 -28.46 31.57 36.29
CA LEU A 31 -28.98 30.52 37.16
C LEU A 31 -28.47 29.11 36.79
N PRO A 32 -28.51 28.14 37.73
CA PRO A 32 -28.02 26.79 37.49
C PRO A 32 -29.04 26.01 36.66
N THR A 33 -28.71 25.69 35.42
CA THR A 33 -29.44 24.67 34.65
C THR A 33 -28.78 23.31 34.85
N HIS A 34 -29.55 22.42 35.45
CA HIS A 34 -29.34 20.99 35.56
C HIS A 34 -28.94 20.35 34.22
N GLY A 35 -28.10 19.30 34.32
CA GLY A 35 -28.06 18.22 33.35
C GLY A 35 -26.87 18.23 32.39
N VAL A 36 -25.65 18.07 32.90
CA VAL A 36 -24.59 17.46 32.10
C VAL A 36 -24.90 15.97 32.00
N VAL A 37 -25.72 15.63 31.01
CA VAL A 37 -25.87 14.25 30.56
C VAL A 37 -24.51 13.89 29.97
N GLY A 38 -23.74 13.07 30.68
CA GLY A 38 -22.49 12.54 30.19
C GLY A 38 -22.75 11.88 28.85
N ALA A 39 -22.17 12.43 27.78
CA ALA A 39 -22.16 11.78 26.48
C ALA A 39 -21.49 10.41 26.69
N CYS A 40 -22.29 9.35 26.67
CA CYS A 40 -21.79 7.99 26.56
C CYS A 40 -20.96 7.96 25.28
N ALA A 41 -19.63 7.94 25.43
CA ALA A 41 -18.73 7.71 24.30
C ALA A 41 -19.18 6.40 23.64
N ALA A 42 -19.62 6.48 22.39
CA ALA A 42 -19.95 5.30 21.61
C ALA A 42 -18.75 4.34 21.68
N PRO A 43 -18.97 3.03 21.88
CA PRO A 43 -17.87 2.07 21.91
C PRO A 43 -17.08 2.21 20.62
N ALA A 44 -15.75 2.35 20.74
CA ALA A 44 -14.86 2.48 19.59
C ALA A 44 -15.17 1.35 18.60
N ALA A 45 -15.45 1.71 17.34
CA ALA A 45 -15.74 0.75 16.30
C ALA A 45 -14.61 -0.28 16.24
N ARG A 46 -14.95 -1.57 16.25
CA ARG A 46 -13.95 -2.64 16.15
C ARG A 46 -13.22 -2.50 14.81
N PRO A 47 -11.89 -2.69 14.77
CA PRO A 47 -11.17 -2.72 13.51
C PRO A 47 -11.81 -3.74 12.56
N CYS A 48 -12.07 -3.32 11.33
CA CYS A 48 -12.68 -4.16 10.31
C CYS A 48 -12.11 -3.83 8.93
N GLY A 49 -12.16 -4.84 8.05
CA GLY A 49 -11.68 -4.73 6.68
C GLY A 49 -10.16 -4.62 6.55
N VAL A 50 -9.72 -4.57 5.30
CA VAL A 50 -8.33 -4.44 4.91
C VAL A 50 -8.11 -3.07 4.27
N CYS A 51 -6.96 -2.45 4.54
CA CYS A 51 -6.47 -1.33 3.75
C CYS A 51 -5.38 -1.83 2.79
N VAL A 52 -5.60 -1.66 1.49
CA VAL A 52 -4.55 -1.92 0.50
C VAL A 52 -3.59 -0.73 0.46
N VAL A 53 -2.30 -1.06 0.49
CA VAL A 53 -1.18 -0.12 0.39
C VAL A 53 -0.39 -0.51 -0.84
N THR A 54 -0.16 0.42 -1.76
CA THR A 54 0.40 0.10 -3.07
C THR A 54 1.49 1.08 -3.48
N ASP A 55 2.53 0.59 -4.15
CA ASP A 55 3.41 1.46 -4.95
C ASP A 55 2.73 1.80 -6.29
N VAL A 56 3.32 2.70 -7.07
CA VAL A 56 2.75 3.20 -8.33
C VAL A 56 3.51 2.70 -9.53
N ASP A 57 4.79 3.05 -9.61
CA ASP A 57 5.60 2.72 -10.78
C ASP A 57 5.91 1.23 -10.74
N ASP A 58 5.76 0.55 -11.89
CA ASP A 58 5.92 -0.90 -12.08
C ASP A 58 5.03 -1.82 -11.24
N THR A 59 4.21 -1.25 -10.36
CA THR A 59 3.13 -1.91 -9.64
C THR A 59 1.79 -1.61 -10.31
N LEU A 60 1.29 -0.36 -10.23
CA LEU A 60 0.04 0.04 -10.86
C LEU A 60 0.21 0.35 -12.35
N LYS A 61 1.36 0.95 -12.69
CA LYS A 61 1.61 1.59 -13.97
C LYS A 61 3.05 1.36 -14.41
N SER A 62 3.24 0.85 -15.61
CA SER A 62 4.58 0.58 -16.14
C SER A 62 5.37 1.87 -16.37
N SER A 63 6.62 1.84 -15.92
CA SER A 63 7.64 2.86 -16.17
C SER A 63 8.19 2.80 -17.60
N GLY A 64 8.04 1.67 -18.29
CA GLY A 64 8.55 1.40 -19.64
C GLY A 64 10.07 1.29 -19.73
N GLY A 65 10.76 1.02 -18.62
CA GLY A 65 12.20 0.74 -18.59
C GLY A 65 13.08 1.93 -18.96
N TRP A 66 12.60 3.15 -18.74
CA TRP A 66 13.34 4.36 -19.11
C TRP A 66 14.54 4.57 -18.19
N MET A 67 15.73 4.59 -18.77
CA MET A 67 16.98 4.89 -18.07
C MET A 67 17.63 6.17 -18.58
N LEU A 68 18.14 7.00 -17.68
CA LEU A 68 18.97 8.16 -18.00
C LEU A 68 20.26 8.11 -17.19
N GLY A 69 21.40 7.98 -17.87
CA GLY A 69 22.70 7.89 -17.20
C GLY A 69 22.85 6.71 -16.24
N GLY A 70 22.18 5.58 -16.54
CA GLY A 70 22.18 4.40 -15.66
C GLY A 70 21.16 4.45 -14.51
N ILE A 71 20.38 5.54 -14.40
CA ILE A 71 19.35 5.71 -13.37
C ILE A 71 17.97 5.45 -13.97
N ALA A 72 17.21 4.54 -13.34
CA ALA A 72 15.82 4.27 -13.68
C ALA A 72 14.92 5.50 -13.39
N LEU A 73 14.15 5.93 -14.40
CA LEU A 73 13.26 7.09 -14.32
C LEU A 73 11.81 6.69 -14.01
N GLY A 74 11.61 6.13 -12.82
CA GLY A 74 10.31 5.72 -12.27
C GLY A 74 10.30 4.24 -11.88
N GLY A 75 10.92 3.40 -12.68
CA GLY A 75 11.00 1.96 -12.51
C GLY A 75 11.85 1.34 -13.62
N VAL A 76 11.90 0.02 -13.65
CA VAL A 76 12.73 -0.79 -14.55
C VAL A 76 11.92 -1.56 -15.59
N ASP A 77 10.63 -1.80 -15.36
CA ASP A 77 9.81 -2.66 -16.21
C ASP A 77 9.71 -2.16 -17.66
N SER A 78 10.18 -2.97 -18.60
CA SER A 78 10.09 -2.70 -20.03
C SER A 78 9.02 -3.52 -20.77
N SER A 79 8.24 -4.36 -20.07
CA SER A 79 7.22 -5.21 -20.72
C SER A 79 6.02 -4.45 -21.27
N PHE A 80 5.71 -3.28 -20.69
CA PHE A 80 4.63 -2.41 -21.11
C PHE A 80 5.18 -1.02 -21.49
N SER A 81 4.43 -0.32 -22.33
CA SER A 81 4.71 1.07 -22.67
C SER A 81 4.63 1.92 -21.41
N ARG A 82 5.60 2.83 -21.25
CA ARG A 82 5.56 3.85 -20.19
C ARG A 82 4.20 4.52 -20.17
N GLY A 83 3.55 4.52 -19.03
CA GLY A 83 2.22 5.13 -18.95
C GLY A 83 1.07 4.13 -18.79
N SER A 84 1.27 2.90 -19.23
CA SER A 84 0.21 1.91 -19.29
C SER A 84 -0.05 1.26 -17.94
N TYR A 85 -1.32 0.97 -17.67
CA TYR A 85 -1.74 0.24 -16.48
C TYR A 85 -1.73 -1.26 -16.76
N TYR A 86 -1.33 -2.04 -15.77
CA TYR A 86 -1.37 -3.49 -15.90
C TYR A 86 -2.83 -3.99 -15.86
N PRO A 87 -3.20 -4.96 -16.71
CA PRO A 87 -4.59 -5.40 -16.83
C PRO A 87 -5.15 -5.94 -15.51
N GLY A 88 -6.30 -5.42 -15.07
CA GLY A 88 -6.99 -5.89 -13.87
C GLY A 88 -6.44 -5.40 -12.54
N VAL A 89 -5.36 -4.60 -12.52
CA VAL A 89 -4.70 -4.14 -11.28
C VAL A 89 -5.65 -3.43 -10.32
N VAL A 90 -6.43 -2.48 -10.83
CA VAL A 90 -7.32 -1.67 -9.98
C VAL A 90 -8.47 -2.52 -9.41
N GLN A 91 -9.01 -3.44 -10.21
CA GLN A 91 -10.03 -4.37 -9.72
C GLN A 91 -9.46 -5.33 -8.68
N PHE A 92 -8.23 -5.80 -8.86
CA PHE A 92 -7.56 -6.67 -7.88
C PHE A 92 -7.43 -5.98 -6.51
N GLU A 93 -6.93 -4.75 -6.47
CA GLU A 93 -6.81 -3.99 -5.23
C GLU A 93 -8.16 -3.63 -4.60
N LEU A 94 -9.20 -3.38 -5.41
CA LEU A 94 -10.56 -3.16 -4.91
C LEU A 94 -11.09 -4.41 -4.20
N GLU A 95 -10.99 -5.57 -4.84
CA GLU A 95 -11.48 -6.83 -4.27
C GLU A 95 -10.73 -7.21 -2.99
N LEU A 96 -9.42 -6.95 -2.92
CA LEU A 96 -8.65 -7.09 -1.70
C LEU A 96 -9.14 -6.13 -0.59
N SER A 97 -9.45 -4.88 -0.94
CA SER A 97 -9.97 -3.89 0.01
C SER A 97 -11.36 -4.26 0.54
N LEU A 98 -12.14 -5.02 -0.24
CA LEU A 98 -13.44 -5.54 0.16
C LEU A 98 -13.35 -6.80 1.06
N HIS A 99 -12.16 -7.39 1.19
CA HIS A 99 -11.97 -8.59 2.00
C HIS A 99 -12.32 -8.35 3.48
N GLY A 100 -13.11 -9.25 4.05
CA GLY A 100 -13.47 -9.23 5.47
C GLY A 100 -14.45 -8.12 5.87
N LEU A 101 -15.00 -7.37 4.91
CA LEU A 101 -16.02 -6.36 5.19
C LEU A 101 -17.42 -6.98 5.30
N PRO A 102 -18.26 -6.49 6.24
CA PRO A 102 -19.68 -6.76 6.23
C PRO A 102 -20.35 -6.25 4.93
N PRO A 103 -21.42 -6.92 4.46
CA PRO A 103 -22.18 -6.45 3.31
C PRO A 103 -22.62 -4.99 3.45
N GLY A 104 -22.38 -4.19 2.40
CA GLY A 104 -22.78 -2.78 2.35
C GLY A 104 -21.84 -1.79 3.05
N GLN A 105 -20.76 -2.26 3.70
CA GLN A 105 -19.73 -1.35 4.18
C GLN A 105 -18.77 -0.96 3.06
N PRO A 106 -18.42 0.34 2.92
CA PRO A 106 -17.44 0.78 1.95
C PRO A 106 -16.03 0.29 2.35
N PRO A 107 -15.17 -0.04 1.38
CA PRO A 107 -13.78 -0.35 1.66
C PRO A 107 -13.01 0.86 2.20
N HIS A 108 -11.89 0.58 2.87
CA HIS A 108 -10.92 1.63 3.17
C HIS A 108 -10.35 2.21 1.88
N ASP A 109 -10.19 3.53 1.83
CA ASP A 109 -9.49 4.19 0.72
C ASP A 109 -8.07 3.61 0.61
N ALA A 110 -7.65 3.26 -0.60
CA ALA A 110 -6.31 2.74 -0.87
C ALA A 110 -5.25 3.78 -0.49
N ALA A 111 -4.10 3.32 0.00
CA ALA A 111 -2.98 4.19 0.32
C ALA A 111 -1.83 3.97 -0.66
N ILE A 112 -1.15 5.04 -1.04
CA ILE A 112 0.01 4.98 -1.94
C ILE A 112 1.28 5.22 -1.14
N LEU A 113 2.25 4.31 -1.27
CA LEU A 113 3.62 4.48 -0.78
C LEU A 113 4.57 4.53 -1.97
N THR A 114 4.87 5.74 -2.44
CA THR A 114 5.70 5.94 -3.63
C THR A 114 7.08 6.48 -3.29
N ALA A 115 8.09 6.00 -3.99
CA ALA A 115 9.44 6.56 -3.90
C ALA A 115 9.61 7.87 -4.69
N ARG A 116 8.58 8.34 -5.39
CA ARG A 116 8.59 9.65 -6.06
C ARG A 116 8.88 10.75 -5.05
N ALA A 117 9.74 11.68 -5.45
CA ALA A 117 10.26 12.70 -4.56
C ALA A 117 9.23 13.81 -4.24
N VAL A 118 9.04 14.10 -2.95
CA VAL A 118 8.22 15.22 -2.46
C VAL A 118 8.64 16.55 -3.08
N GLU A 119 9.94 16.78 -3.27
CA GLU A 119 10.47 18.06 -3.74
C GLU A 119 10.17 18.30 -5.23
N LEU A 120 9.69 17.27 -5.94
CA LEU A 120 9.25 17.34 -7.32
C LEU A 120 7.72 17.20 -7.45
N LEU A 121 6.97 17.37 -6.36
CA LEU A 121 5.50 17.26 -6.36
C LEU A 121 4.84 18.11 -7.45
N ALA A 122 5.33 19.32 -7.72
CA ALA A 122 4.80 20.16 -8.79
C ALA A 122 4.75 19.46 -10.17
N PHE A 123 5.54 18.40 -10.38
CA PHE A 123 5.57 17.58 -11.59
C PHE A 123 5.15 16.12 -11.38
N LEU A 124 5.20 15.61 -10.15
CA LEU A 124 5.02 14.19 -9.82
C LEU A 124 3.78 13.93 -8.93
N GLU A 125 3.07 14.98 -8.52
CA GLU A 125 1.88 14.86 -7.70
C GLU A 125 0.83 14.00 -8.39
N ILE A 126 0.33 13.04 -7.64
CA ILE A 126 -0.85 12.25 -7.96
C ILE A 126 -2.05 13.11 -7.59
N ALA A 127 -2.44 14.00 -8.52
CA ALA A 127 -3.58 14.87 -8.33
C ALA A 127 -4.90 14.08 -8.17
N PRO A 128 -5.90 14.59 -7.43
CA PRO A 128 -7.19 13.91 -7.24
C PRO A 128 -7.97 13.63 -8.54
N ASP A 129 -7.72 14.42 -9.58
CA ASP A 129 -8.26 14.32 -10.93
C ASP A 129 -7.31 13.60 -11.90
N SER A 130 -6.20 13.04 -11.41
CA SER A 130 -5.29 12.26 -12.25
C SER A 130 -5.99 11.01 -12.81
N PRO A 131 -5.55 10.52 -13.99
CA PRO A 131 -6.09 9.28 -14.56
C PRO A 131 -6.00 8.06 -13.61
N LEU A 132 -5.03 8.07 -12.68
CA LEU A 132 -4.92 7.05 -11.64
C LEU A 132 -6.10 7.13 -10.66
N CYS A 133 -6.34 8.30 -10.07
CA CYS A 133 -7.42 8.51 -9.12
C CYS A 133 -8.80 8.30 -9.77
N GLU A 134 -8.96 8.67 -11.03
CA GLU A 134 -10.18 8.40 -11.81
C GLU A 134 -10.46 6.90 -11.95
N ARG A 135 -9.43 6.08 -12.22
CA ARG A 135 -9.59 4.63 -12.33
C ARG A 135 -10.04 3.99 -11.01
N PHE A 136 -9.49 4.42 -9.88
CA PHE A 136 -9.91 3.92 -8.56
C PHE A 136 -11.38 4.28 -8.30
N ARG A 137 -11.77 5.53 -8.56
CA ARG A 137 -13.16 5.99 -8.44
C ARG A 137 -14.11 5.22 -9.37
N ALA A 138 -13.70 4.99 -10.61
CA ALA A 138 -14.48 4.24 -11.59
C ALA A 138 -14.69 2.78 -11.17
N ALA A 139 -13.64 2.10 -10.69
CA ALA A 139 -13.76 0.72 -10.21
C ALA A 139 -14.70 0.60 -9.00
N GLY A 140 -14.60 1.52 -8.03
CA GLY A 140 -15.54 1.58 -6.91
C GLY A 140 -16.98 1.80 -7.38
N ALA A 141 -17.19 2.76 -8.28
CA ALA A 141 -18.51 3.07 -8.83
C ALA A 141 -19.12 1.89 -9.60
N GLU A 142 -18.33 1.16 -10.39
CA GLU A 142 -18.77 -0.08 -11.07
C GLU A 142 -19.25 -1.15 -10.07
N MET A 143 -18.65 -1.19 -8.88
CA MET A 143 -19.03 -2.08 -7.78
C MET A 143 -20.12 -1.51 -6.86
N GLY A 144 -20.62 -0.30 -7.14
CA GLY A 144 -21.63 0.38 -6.33
C GLY A 144 -21.12 0.84 -4.96
N CYS A 145 -19.82 1.08 -4.81
CA CYS A 145 -19.22 1.58 -3.57
C CYS A 145 -18.36 2.83 -3.79
N GLU A 146 -18.14 3.59 -2.71
CA GLU A 146 -17.14 4.68 -2.74
C GLU A 146 -15.77 4.07 -2.46
N TRP A 147 -14.87 4.14 -3.45
CA TRP A 147 -13.47 3.77 -3.29
C TRP A 147 -12.59 4.72 -4.09
N ARG A 148 -11.47 5.13 -3.48
CA ARG A 148 -10.56 6.12 -4.05
C ARG A 148 -9.15 5.92 -3.52
N VAL A 149 -8.21 6.65 -4.12
CA VAL A 149 -6.91 6.92 -3.52
C VAL A 149 -7.12 7.87 -2.33
N GLY A 150 -6.67 7.46 -1.16
CA GLY A 150 -6.68 8.23 0.08
C GLY A 150 -5.32 8.88 0.34
N ASP A 151 -4.61 8.38 1.35
CA ASP A 151 -3.27 8.88 1.69
C ASP A 151 -2.26 8.56 0.57
N VAL A 152 -1.51 9.57 0.14
CA VAL A 152 -0.33 9.41 -0.72
C VAL A 152 0.90 9.86 0.06
N LEU A 153 1.82 8.93 0.34
CA LEU A 153 3.06 9.22 1.04
C LEU A 153 4.25 9.05 0.11
N TYR A 154 4.85 10.18 -0.22
CA TYR A 154 5.97 10.31 -1.13
C TYR A 154 7.33 10.09 -0.44
N GLY A 155 8.33 9.76 -1.24
CA GLY A 155 9.74 9.73 -0.87
C GLY A 155 10.39 11.12 -0.94
N SER A 156 11.71 11.19 -1.00
CA SER A 156 12.44 12.46 -1.23
C SER A 156 13.42 12.34 -2.39
N VAL A 157 13.89 13.48 -2.91
CA VAL A 157 14.95 13.56 -3.93
C VAL A 157 16.22 12.88 -3.44
N GLN A 158 16.53 12.98 -2.14
CA GLN A 158 17.69 12.31 -1.57
C GLN A 158 17.61 10.79 -1.71
N GLU A 159 16.41 10.22 -1.57
CA GLU A 159 16.18 8.77 -1.76
C GLU A 159 15.99 8.39 -3.24
N TRP A 160 15.57 9.34 -4.10
CA TRP A 160 15.57 9.17 -5.55
C TRP A 160 16.99 9.04 -6.12
N ILE A 161 17.96 9.78 -5.56
CA ILE A 161 19.39 9.70 -5.90
C ILE A 161 20.07 8.54 -5.15
N CYS A 162 19.74 8.33 -3.87
CA CYS A 162 20.26 7.23 -3.05
C CYS A 162 19.23 6.09 -2.93
N GLN A 163 19.08 5.31 -4.00
CA GLN A 163 18.07 4.26 -4.13
C GLN A 163 18.12 3.18 -3.03
N GLU A 164 19.28 2.99 -2.39
CA GLU A 164 19.48 2.07 -1.25
C GLU A 164 18.64 2.41 -0.01
N ARG A 165 18.06 3.62 0.07
CA ARG A 165 17.25 4.05 1.24
C ARG A 165 15.75 4.01 1.02
N LYS A 166 15.28 3.66 -0.19
CA LYS A 166 13.86 3.69 -0.56
C LYS A 166 13.03 2.70 0.28
N GLY A 167 13.52 1.48 0.51
CA GLY A 167 12.85 0.48 1.36
C GLY A 167 12.59 1.01 2.77
N ALA A 168 13.66 1.44 3.46
CA ALA A 168 13.53 2.09 4.78
C ALA A 168 12.61 3.32 4.81
N ARG A 169 12.54 4.09 3.71
CA ARG A 169 11.60 5.21 3.60
C ARG A 169 10.14 4.73 3.52
N LYS A 170 9.84 3.71 2.72
CA LYS A 170 8.51 3.09 2.65
C LYS A 170 8.07 2.55 4.02
N VAL A 171 8.98 1.95 4.79
CA VAL A 171 8.70 1.53 6.18
C VAL A 171 8.31 2.72 7.08
N ARG A 172 9.06 3.83 7.01
CA ARG A 172 8.72 5.05 7.78
C ARG A 172 7.38 5.65 7.35
N ASN A 173 7.13 5.72 6.04
CA ASN A 173 5.86 6.21 5.51
C ASN A 173 4.69 5.30 5.94
N PHE A 174 4.88 3.98 5.94
CA PHE A 174 3.88 3.04 6.44
C PHE A 174 3.56 3.29 7.92
N ALA A 175 4.56 3.53 8.77
CA ALA A 175 4.32 3.84 10.18
C ALA A 175 3.48 5.13 10.35
N GLN A 176 3.72 6.15 9.52
CA GLN A 176 2.90 7.37 9.50
C GLN A 176 1.47 7.08 9.03
N LEU A 177 1.30 6.28 7.98
CA LEU A 177 0.00 5.85 7.48
C LEU A 177 -0.80 5.12 8.57
N ALA A 178 -0.20 4.12 9.21
CA ALA A 178 -0.83 3.36 10.28
C ALA A 178 -1.28 4.26 11.45
N ALA A 179 -0.44 5.22 11.84
CA ALA A 179 -0.79 6.20 12.87
C ALA A 179 -1.96 7.11 12.45
N ARG A 180 -1.99 7.58 11.19
CA ARG A 180 -3.11 8.37 10.65
C ARG A 180 -4.41 7.57 10.62
N ARG A 181 -4.36 6.31 10.19
CA ARG A 181 -5.54 5.45 10.10
C ARG A 181 -6.13 5.11 11.47
N ARG A 182 -5.29 4.93 12.49
CA ARG A 182 -5.74 4.82 13.89
C ARG A 182 -6.50 6.04 14.38
N ALA A 183 -6.11 7.23 13.94
CA ALA A 183 -6.74 8.49 14.32
C ALA A 183 -7.96 8.86 13.45
N ALA A 184 -8.22 8.13 12.37
CA ALA A 184 -9.23 8.48 11.38
C ALA A 184 -10.66 8.12 11.84
N ALA A 185 -11.63 8.95 11.47
CA ALA A 185 -13.04 8.74 11.79
C ALA A 185 -13.66 7.47 11.16
N ARG A 186 -13.09 6.98 10.04
CA ARG A 186 -13.52 5.72 9.39
C ARG A 186 -13.09 4.46 10.15
N GLY A 187 -12.40 4.60 11.28
CA GLY A 187 -11.93 3.48 12.10
C GLY A 187 -10.60 2.90 11.62
N GLU A 188 -9.90 2.23 12.52
CA GLU A 188 -8.63 1.54 12.22
C GLU A 188 -8.91 0.31 11.33
N PRO A 189 -8.16 0.11 10.22
CA PRO A 189 -8.25 -1.13 9.46
C PRO A 189 -7.79 -2.31 10.30
N ALA A 190 -8.41 -3.48 10.13
CA ALA A 190 -8.01 -4.68 10.86
C ALA A 190 -6.62 -5.19 10.43
N ALA A 191 -6.28 -4.98 9.16
CA ALA A 191 -4.99 -5.35 8.59
C ALA A 191 -4.68 -4.51 7.35
N PHE A 192 -3.42 -4.58 6.92
CA PHE A 192 -2.95 -4.04 5.66
C PHE A 192 -2.55 -5.17 4.70
N ILE A 193 -2.68 -4.93 3.40
CA ILE A 193 -2.06 -5.73 2.35
C ILE A 193 -1.18 -4.80 1.53
N PHE A 194 0.04 -5.23 1.23
CA PHE A 194 0.99 -4.44 0.45
C PHE A 194 1.09 -4.97 -0.99
N CYS A 195 1.03 -4.08 -1.97
CA CYS A 195 1.27 -4.35 -3.38
C CYS A 195 2.48 -3.54 -3.85
N GLY A 196 3.45 -4.22 -4.45
CA GLY A 196 4.69 -3.60 -4.93
C GLY A 196 5.29 -4.38 -6.08
N ASP A 197 6.51 -4.06 -6.46
CA ASP A 197 7.23 -4.74 -7.55
C ASP A 197 8.62 -5.27 -7.16
N SER A 198 9.17 -6.16 -7.97
CA SER A 198 10.50 -6.75 -7.75
C SER A 198 11.65 -5.90 -8.31
N GLY A 199 11.36 -4.69 -8.80
CA GLY A 199 12.32 -3.80 -9.42
C GLY A 199 13.41 -3.38 -8.43
N TRP A 200 14.66 -3.50 -8.86
CA TRP A 200 15.82 -3.17 -8.04
C TRP A 200 15.84 -1.68 -7.61
N SER A 201 15.14 -0.83 -8.37
CA SER A 201 15.03 0.61 -8.08
C SER A 201 14.01 0.95 -7.01
N GLU A 202 12.97 0.14 -6.78
CA GLU A 202 11.85 0.51 -5.88
C GLU A 202 11.92 -0.13 -4.49
N ARG A 203 12.72 -1.21 -4.35
CA ARG A 203 13.07 -1.83 -3.06
C ARG A 203 11.85 -2.25 -2.23
N ASP A 204 10.79 -2.69 -2.88
CA ASP A 204 9.55 -3.10 -2.20
C ASP A 204 9.71 -4.35 -1.36
N GLU A 205 10.52 -5.31 -1.79
CA GLU A 205 10.79 -6.50 -0.97
C GLU A 205 11.41 -6.14 0.39
N GLU A 206 12.33 -5.17 0.42
CA GLU A 206 12.91 -4.64 1.66
C GLU A 206 11.84 -3.90 2.49
N ALA A 207 10.97 -3.13 1.84
CA ALA A 207 9.86 -2.46 2.50
C ALA A 207 8.89 -3.47 3.14
N ILE A 208 8.56 -4.55 2.43
CA ILE A 208 7.70 -5.64 2.91
C ILE A 208 8.30 -6.29 4.16
N ASP A 209 9.59 -6.63 4.14
CA ASP A 209 10.27 -7.25 5.28
C ASP A 209 10.37 -6.30 6.49
N GLY A 210 10.50 -4.99 6.25
CA GLY A 210 10.48 -3.99 7.31
C GLY A 210 9.08 -3.73 7.88
N ILE A 211 8.06 -3.70 7.01
CA ILE A 211 6.67 -3.49 7.39
C ILE A 211 6.10 -4.72 8.12
N SER A 212 6.52 -5.95 7.76
CA SER A 212 6.03 -7.17 8.41
C SER A 212 6.30 -7.20 9.92
N GLN A 213 7.39 -6.59 10.36
CA GLN A 213 7.78 -6.48 11.77
C GLN A 213 6.75 -5.69 12.60
N THR A 214 5.94 -4.85 11.96
CA THR A 214 4.85 -4.11 12.63
C THR A 214 3.67 -4.99 13.02
N ARG A 215 3.58 -6.22 12.48
CA ARG A 215 2.45 -7.16 12.60
C ARG A 215 1.10 -6.63 12.12
N LEU A 216 1.11 -5.52 11.37
CA LEU A 216 -0.09 -4.95 10.75
C LEU A 216 -0.29 -5.46 9.31
N LEU A 217 0.75 -6.04 8.70
CA LEU A 217 0.72 -6.57 7.36
C LEU A 217 0.22 -8.02 7.38
N SER A 218 -0.80 -8.31 6.57
CA SER A 218 -1.43 -9.64 6.48
C SER A 218 -0.95 -10.45 5.28
N ALA A 219 -0.59 -9.78 4.18
CA ALA A 219 -0.03 -10.38 2.98
C ALA A 219 0.67 -9.31 2.15
N ALA A 220 1.57 -9.75 1.27
CA ALA A 220 2.14 -8.91 0.23
C ALA A 220 2.09 -9.58 -1.15
N PHE A 221 1.90 -8.77 -2.19
CA PHE A 221 1.89 -9.18 -3.58
C PHE A 221 2.96 -8.40 -4.34
N VAL A 222 3.90 -9.10 -4.94
CA VAL A 222 5.06 -8.52 -5.63
C VAL A 222 4.96 -8.83 -7.12
N HIS A 223 4.74 -7.79 -7.92
CA HIS A 223 4.76 -7.86 -9.36
C HIS A 223 6.20 -8.04 -9.85
N VAL A 224 6.46 -9.15 -10.55
CA VAL A 224 7.80 -9.48 -11.03
C VAL A 224 8.07 -8.76 -12.33
N VAL A 225 9.01 -7.82 -12.27
CA VAL A 225 9.35 -6.93 -13.38
C VAL A 225 10.82 -7.06 -13.78
N SER A 226 11.12 -6.63 -15.01
CA SER A 226 12.48 -6.66 -15.56
C SER A 226 12.68 -5.55 -16.57
N ASP A 227 13.92 -5.06 -16.66
CA ASP A 227 14.40 -4.16 -17.71
C ASP A 227 14.65 -4.87 -19.04
N ASP A 228 14.73 -6.21 -19.06
CA ASP A 228 14.95 -7.00 -20.27
C ASP A 228 13.99 -8.18 -20.39
N TRP A 229 13.03 -8.04 -21.29
CA TRP A 229 12.08 -9.09 -21.67
C TRP A 229 12.41 -9.75 -23.02
N SER A 230 13.57 -9.43 -23.62
CA SER A 230 13.96 -9.94 -24.94
C SER A 230 14.19 -11.45 -24.95
N ALA A 231 14.59 -12.02 -23.82
CA ALA A 231 14.76 -13.46 -23.62
C ALA A 231 13.46 -14.18 -23.20
N GLY A 232 12.34 -13.46 -23.12
CA GLY A 232 11.06 -13.96 -22.61
C GLY A 232 10.71 -13.38 -21.23
N ALA A 233 9.73 -14.02 -20.58
CA ALA A 233 9.27 -13.57 -19.26
C ALA A 233 10.36 -13.77 -18.20
N PRO A 234 10.52 -12.84 -17.24
CA PRO A 234 11.47 -13.02 -16.16
C PRO A 234 11.07 -14.23 -15.31
N ARG A 235 12.09 -14.88 -14.74
CA ARG A 235 11.85 -15.98 -13.82
C ARG A 235 11.18 -15.45 -12.56
N VAL A 236 9.97 -15.94 -12.30
CA VAL A 236 9.22 -15.64 -11.08
C VAL A 236 9.92 -16.32 -9.88
N PRO A 237 10.34 -15.57 -8.85
CA PRO A 237 10.80 -16.16 -7.60
C PRO A 237 9.71 -17.03 -6.96
N PRO A 238 10.06 -18.05 -6.15
CA PRO A 238 9.06 -18.78 -5.39
C PRO A 238 8.33 -17.83 -4.44
N ASP A 239 7.04 -18.12 -4.19
CA ASP A 239 6.33 -17.48 -3.08
C ASP A 239 7.06 -17.81 -1.77
N ARG A 240 7.07 -16.84 -0.86
CA ARG A 240 7.79 -16.96 0.41
C ARG A 240 6.94 -16.48 1.57
N THR A 241 7.45 -16.71 2.77
CA THR A 241 6.90 -16.14 4.01
C THR A 241 8.01 -15.31 4.66
N THR A 242 7.70 -14.10 5.12
CA THR A 242 8.66 -13.30 5.89
C THR A 242 8.99 -13.97 7.22
N ALA A 243 10.03 -13.50 7.91
CA ALA A 243 10.38 -13.97 9.25
C ALA A 243 9.22 -13.78 10.27
N ASP A 244 8.34 -12.81 10.04
CA ASP A 244 7.17 -12.51 10.88
C ASP A 244 5.90 -13.28 10.48
N GLY A 245 6.00 -14.22 9.54
CA GLY A 245 4.87 -15.06 9.13
C GLY A 245 3.96 -14.46 8.05
N VAL A 246 4.37 -13.35 7.42
CA VAL A 246 3.57 -12.71 6.36
C VAL A 246 3.81 -13.40 5.02
N PRO A 247 2.77 -13.92 4.33
CA PRO A 247 2.92 -14.49 3.00
C PRO A 247 3.24 -13.40 1.96
N VAL A 248 4.20 -13.69 1.09
CA VAL A 248 4.63 -12.84 -0.03
C VAL A 248 4.48 -13.64 -1.33
N ALA A 249 3.58 -13.18 -2.19
CA ALA A 249 3.24 -13.82 -3.45
C ALA A 249 3.87 -13.07 -4.63
N HIS A 250 4.72 -13.75 -5.40
CA HIS A 250 5.35 -13.20 -6.62
C HIS A 250 4.52 -13.55 -7.86
N PHE A 251 4.29 -12.62 -8.77
CA PHE A 251 3.43 -12.86 -9.93
C PHE A 251 3.83 -12.05 -11.16
N LEU A 252 3.41 -12.48 -12.35
CA LEU A 252 3.61 -11.73 -13.61
C LEU A 252 2.35 -11.00 -14.07
N THR A 253 1.16 -11.51 -13.73
CA THR A 253 -0.10 -10.87 -14.11
C THR A 253 -1.05 -10.78 -12.93
N TYR A 254 -1.93 -9.78 -12.93
CA TYR A 254 -2.89 -9.58 -11.85
C TYR A 254 -3.95 -10.69 -11.74
N PRO A 255 -4.38 -11.39 -12.82
CA PRO A 255 -5.11 -12.65 -12.68
C PRO A 255 -4.31 -13.73 -11.92
N GLY A 256 -3.00 -13.83 -12.17
CA GLY A 256 -2.11 -14.71 -11.40
C GLY A 256 -2.01 -14.31 -9.93
N ALA A 257 -1.87 -13.01 -9.63
CA ALA A 257 -1.93 -12.47 -8.27
C ALA A 257 -3.25 -12.81 -7.58
N ALA A 258 -4.37 -12.64 -8.30
CA ALA A 258 -5.70 -12.93 -7.80
C ALA A 258 -5.90 -14.41 -7.48
N LEU A 259 -5.38 -15.32 -8.31
CA LEU A 259 -5.40 -16.75 -8.04
C LEU A 259 -4.63 -17.07 -6.74
N LYS A 260 -3.45 -16.46 -6.54
CA LYS A 260 -2.68 -16.62 -5.30
C LYS A 260 -3.43 -16.05 -4.09
N ALA A 261 -4.04 -14.88 -4.21
CA ALA A 261 -4.87 -14.29 -3.16
C ALA A 261 -6.08 -15.17 -2.81
N ALA A 262 -6.72 -15.80 -3.81
CA ALA A 262 -7.80 -16.74 -3.59
C ALA A 262 -7.33 -18.00 -2.84
N ARG A 263 -6.14 -18.53 -3.18
CA ARG A 263 -5.50 -19.65 -2.45
C ARG A 263 -5.14 -19.29 -1.01
N LEU A 264 -4.83 -18.02 -0.74
CA LEU A 264 -4.63 -17.49 0.60
C LEU A 264 -5.94 -17.21 1.36
N GLY A 265 -7.11 -17.42 0.73
CA GLY A 265 -8.41 -17.13 1.34
C GLY A 265 -8.76 -15.64 1.39
N LEU A 266 -7.99 -14.79 0.73
CA LEU A 266 -8.23 -13.34 0.67
C LEU A 266 -9.30 -12.99 -0.37
N LEU A 267 -9.52 -13.84 -1.37
CA LEU A 267 -10.53 -13.66 -2.40
C LEU A 267 -11.43 -14.90 -2.52
N GLY A 268 -12.73 -14.66 -2.73
CA GLY A 268 -13.68 -15.71 -3.14
C GLY A 268 -13.70 -15.92 -4.66
N ALA A 269 -14.34 -17.01 -5.11
CA ALA A 269 -14.44 -17.35 -6.54
C ALA A 269 -15.05 -16.20 -7.39
N SER A 270 -16.12 -15.56 -6.90
CA SER A 270 -16.75 -14.45 -7.62
C SER A 270 -15.84 -13.22 -7.74
N ALA A 271 -15.03 -12.93 -6.73
CA ALA A 271 -14.05 -11.83 -6.77
C ALA A 271 -12.96 -12.13 -7.81
N LEU A 272 -12.43 -13.36 -7.80
CA LEU A 272 -11.46 -13.82 -8.78
C LEU A 272 -11.97 -13.68 -10.23
N LEU A 273 -13.23 -14.06 -10.49
CA LEU A 273 -13.84 -13.94 -11.81
C LEU A 273 -14.05 -12.48 -12.25
N ARG A 274 -14.39 -11.57 -11.33
CA ARG A 274 -14.50 -10.14 -11.65
C ARG A 274 -13.15 -9.52 -12.03
N ILE A 275 -12.07 -9.92 -11.34
CA ILE A 275 -10.70 -9.49 -11.69
C ILE A 275 -10.31 -10.01 -13.08
N CYS A 276 -10.59 -11.28 -13.38
CA CYS A 276 -10.36 -11.86 -14.70
C CYS A 276 -11.10 -11.07 -15.79
N ALA A 277 -12.38 -10.77 -15.58
CA ALA A 277 -13.17 -10.00 -16.52
C ALA A 277 -12.66 -8.56 -16.68
N SER A 278 -12.15 -7.93 -15.60
CA SER A 278 -11.52 -6.60 -15.69
C SER A 278 -10.24 -6.66 -16.51
N ALA A 279 -9.38 -7.65 -16.27
CA ALA A 279 -8.13 -7.81 -17.00
C ALA A 279 -8.36 -8.02 -18.50
N GLU A 280 -9.37 -8.80 -18.89
CA GLU A 280 -9.74 -8.93 -20.31
C GLU A 280 -10.25 -7.62 -20.91
N ARG A 281 -11.11 -6.87 -20.19
CA ARG A 281 -11.56 -5.56 -20.65
C ARG A 281 -10.38 -4.60 -20.85
N ASP A 282 -9.44 -4.57 -19.93
CA ASP A 282 -8.24 -3.74 -20.02
C ASP A 282 -7.36 -4.18 -21.21
N ALA A 283 -7.17 -5.49 -21.40
CA ALA A 283 -6.40 -6.03 -22.52
C ALA A 283 -6.98 -5.64 -23.88
N THR A 284 -8.30 -5.70 -24.05
CA THR A 284 -8.95 -5.29 -25.30
C THR A 284 -8.77 -3.81 -25.63
N ARG A 285 -8.52 -2.96 -24.62
CA ARG A 285 -8.31 -1.53 -24.77
C ARG A 285 -6.84 -1.17 -24.99
N ASP A 286 -5.91 -2.10 -24.82
CA ASP A 286 -4.47 -1.88 -24.97
C ASP A 286 -3.81 -2.92 -25.92
N PRO A 287 -4.17 -2.92 -27.21
CA PRO A 287 -3.59 -3.84 -28.18
C PRO A 287 -2.09 -3.58 -28.44
N ARG A 288 -1.55 -2.45 -27.96
CA ARG A 288 -0.13 -2.12 -28.10
C ARG A 288 0.71 -2.97 -27.16
N ASN A 289 0.31 -3.08 -25.90
CA ASN A 289 1.06 -3.83 -24.90
C ASN A 289 0.65 -5.30 -24.81
N LEU A 290 -0.54 -5.62 -25.34
CA LEU A 290 -1.09 -6.97 -25.40
C LEU A 290 -1.46 -7.32 -26.85
N PRO A 291 -0.49 -7.33 -27.78
CA PRO A 291 -0.76 -7.79 -29.14
C PRO A 291 -1.13 -9.27 -29.10
N ALA A 292 -2.13 -9.67 -29.90
CA ALA A 292 -2.59 -11.05 -29.94
C ALA A 292 -1.45 -12.01 -30.33
N GLY A 293 -1.19 -13.01 -29.50
CA GLY A 293 -0.09 -13.97 -29.64
C GLY A 293 1.26 -13.47 -29.13
N GLY A 294 1.33 -12.24 -28.61
CA GLY A 294 2.52 -11.71 -27.95
C GLY A 294 2.75 -12.31 -26.56
N LEU A 295 3.94 -12.06 -26.01
CA LEU A 295 4.36 -12.63 -24.72
C LEU A 295 3.40 -12.27 -23.57
N ASN A 296 3.12 -10.98 -23.37
CA ASN A 296 2.22 -10.52 -22.30
C ASN A 296 0.81 -11.09 -22.44
N ASP A 297 0.32 -11.21 -23.67
CA ASP A 297 -0.99 -11.79 -23.96
C ASP A 297 -1.00 -13.30 -23.68
N ALA A 298 0.06 -14.03 -24.04
CA ALA A 298 0.20 -15.45 -23.70
C ALA A 298 0.24 -15.70 -22.18
N LEU A 299 0.99 -14.88 -21.43
CA LEU A 299 1.04 -14.93 -19.97
C LEU A 299 -0.35 -14.66 -19.37
N LEU A 300 -1.00 -13.58 -19.81
CA LEU A 300 -2.32 -13.19 -19.33
C LEU A 300 -3.36 -14.29 -19.58
N ARG A 301 -3.40 -14.87 -20.79
CA ARG A 301 -4.34 -15.96 -21.10
C ARG A 301 -4.11 -17.20 -20.26
N THR A 302 -2.85 -17.54 -19.97
CA THR A 302 -2.50 -18.68 -19.13
C THR A 302 -3.05 -18.49 -17.72
N ASP A 303 -2.75 -17.34 -17.09
CA ASP A 303 -3.22 -17.03 -15.75
C ASP A 303 -4.75 -16.89 -15.66
N LEU A 304 -5.40 -16.31 -16.69
CA LEU A 304 -6.86 -16.26 -16.79
C LEU A 304 -7.48 -17.66 -16.83
N ALA A 305 -6.90 -18.59 -17.60
CA ALA A 305 -7.40 -19.96 -17.70
C ALA A 305 -7.25 -20.69 -16.36
N GLU A 306 -6.11 -20.56 -15.69
CA GLU A 306 -5.88 -21.15 -14.37
C GLU A 306 -6.81 -20.58 -13.30
N ALA A 307 -6.98 -19.26 -13.26
CA ALA A 307 -7.87 -18.59 -12.32
C ALA A 307 -9.33 -19.06 -12.49
N ARG A 308 -9.80 -19.19 -13.73
CA ARG A 308 -11.15 -19.70 -14.04
C ARG A 308 -11.33 -21.16 -13.65
N ALA A 309 -10.33 -21.99 -13.93
CA ALA A 309 -10.36 -23.39 -13.53
C ALA A 309 -10.45 -23.54 -12.00
N PHE A 310 -9.70 -22.72 -11.26
CA PHE A 310 -9.78 -22.67 -9.80
C PHE A 310 -11.17 -22.21 -9.32
N ALA A 311 -11.71 -21.12 -9.85
CA ALA A 311 -13.03 -20.61 -9.47
C ALA A 311 -14.14 -21.66 -9.71
N ALA A 312 -14.14 -22.31 -10.86
CA ALA A 312 -15.10 -23.37 -11.19
C ALA A 312 -14.98 -24.59 -10.26
N CYS A 313 -13.77 -24.88 -9.74
CA CYS A 313 -13.57 -25.93 -8.74
C CYS A 313 -14.10 -25.51 -7.36
N ALA A 314 -13.79 -24.28 -6.94
CA ALA A 314 -14.19 -23.73 -5.65
C ALA A 314 -15.72 -23.65 -5.47
N GLU A 315 -16.46 -23.31 -6.53
CA GLU A 315 -17.93 -23.28 -6.51
C GLU A 315 -18.57 -24.67 -6.33
N ARG A 316 -17.86 -25.73 -6.70
CA ARG A 316 -18.33 -27.12 -6.56
C ARG A 316 -17.98 -27.74 -5.22
N ALA A 317 -17.08 -27.14 -4.46
CA ALA A 317 -16.71 -27.64 -3.14
C ALA A 317 -17.81 -27.27 -2.12
N PRO A 318 -18.28 -28.20 -1.28
CA PRO A 318 -19.17 -27.84 -0.18
C PRO A 318 -18.45 -26.82 0.72
N ALA A 319 -19.17 -25.80 1.17
CA ALA A 319 -18.63 -24.67 1.94
C ALA A 319 -18.02 -25.12 3.29
N ALA A 320 -16.81 -25.68 3.25
CA ALA A 320 -16.00 -25.87 4.42
C ALA A 320 -15.50 -24.49 4.83
N SER A 321 -15.91 -24.03 6.01
CA SER A 321 -15.52 -22.76 6.59
C SER A 321 -14.01 -22.76 6.87
N ALA A 322 -13.19 -22.40 5.88
CA ALA A 322 -11.80 -22.06 6.09
C ALA A 322 -11.75 -20.72 6.82
N ARG A 323 -11.95 -20.74 8.13
CA ARG A 323 -11.60 -19.62 9.00
C ARG A 323 -10.09 -19.60 9.12
N TRP A 324 -9.47 -18.58 8.55
CA TRP A 324 -8.09 -18.25 8.88
C TRP A 324 -8.02 -17.89 10.38
N PRO A 325 -7.00 -18.35 11.13
CA PRO A 325 -6.81 -17.91 12.50
C PRO A 325 -6.54 -16.41 12.52
N ALA A 326 -7.32 -15.66 13.29
CA ALA A 326 -7.06 -14.25 13.54
C ALA A 326 -5.62 -14.10 14.04
N VAL A 327 -4.83 -13.28 13.35
CA VAL A 327 -3.48 -12.93 13.81
C VAL A 327 -3.64 -12.10 15.09
N GLY A 328 -3.39 -12.75 16.22
CA GLY A 328 -3.00 -12.19 17.51
C GLY A 328 -3.70 -10.91 17.98
N ALA A 329 -4.88 -11.05 18.59
CA ALA A 329 -5.17 -10.22 19.75
C ALA A 329 -4.14 -10.60 20.83
N ALA A 330 -3.12 -9.77 21.02
CA ALA A 330 -2.17 -9.94 22.11
C ALA A 330 -2.94 -9.91 23.43
N ASP A 331 -2.92 -11.03 24.15
CA ASP A 331 -3.37 -11.11 25.54
C ASP A 331 -2.58 -10.10 26.36
N ALA A 332 -3.24 -9.01 26.73
CA ALA A 332 -2.77 -8.11 27.76
C ALA A 332 -3.02 -8.80 29.11
N GLY A 333 -1.98 -9.42 29.68
CA GLY A 333 -1.98 -9.71 31.12
C GLY A 333 -1.21 -10.94 31.56
N ALA A 334 0.07 -10.77 31.89
CA ALA A 334 0.66 -11.35 33.10
C ALA A 334 1.99 -10.65 33.39
N GLY A 335 1.96 -9.70 34.32
CA GLY A 335 3.15 -9.03 34.82
C GLY A 335 4.11 -10.02 35.47
N LYS A 336 5.39 -9.92 35.08
CA LYS A 336 6.51 -10.32 35.91
C LYS A 336 7.36 -9.09 36.18
N GLN A 337 7.35 -8.63 37.42
CA GLN A 337 8.28 -7.63 37.94
C GLN A 337 9.73 -8.10 37.76
N PRO A 338 10.66 -7.24 37.33
CA PRO A 338 12.08 -7.52 37.49
C PRO A 338 12.49 -7.22 38.93
N ALA A 339 13.11 -8.21 39.58
CA ALA A 339 13.80 -8.01 40.85
C ALA A 339 15.13 -7.30 40.58
N ALA A 340 15.40 -6.28 41.39
CA ALA A 340 16.61 -5.49 41.37
C ALA A 340 17.80 -6.23 42.01
N ASP A 341 18.96 -5.97 41.42
CA ASP A 341 20.34 -5.91 41.93
C ASP A 341 20.69 -6.47 43.31
N GLY A 342 21.76 -7.27 43.32
CA GLY A 342 22.49 -7.71 44.51
C GLY A 342 23.91 -8.16 44.14
N ASP A 343 24.81 -7.18 44.19
CA ASP A 343 26.27 -7.18 44.08
C ASP A 343 27.01 -8.36 44.75
N ALA A 344 28.07 -8.87 44.09
CA ALA A 344 29.36 -9.30 44.68
C ALA A 344 30.21 -10.13 43.69
N SER A 345 31.20 -9.49 43.07
CA SER A 345 32.51 -10.10 42.75
C SER A 345 33.46 -9.87 43.94
N PRO A 346 34.71 -10.39 44.00
CA PRO A 346 35.38 -11.42 43.17
C PRO A 346 36.11 -12.49 44.02
N LEU A 347 36.38 -13.68 43.48
CA LEU A 347 37.51 -14.52 43.93
C LEU A 347 38.08 -15.37 42.78
N LEU A 348 39.29 -15.02 42.36
CA LEU A 348 40.35 -15.91 41.89
C LEU A 348 41.59 -15.58 42.75
N PRO A 349 42.65 -16.41 42.84
CA PRO A 349 42.94 -17.64 42.09
C PRO A 349 43.44 -18.82 42.97
N ALA A 350 43.60 -20.01 42.36
CA ALA A 350 44.84 -20.81 42.38
C ALA A 350 44.62 -22.25 41.88
N ARG A 351 44.98 -22.53 40.62
CA ARG A 351 46.04 -23.46 40.18
C ARG A 351 45.94 -23.69 38.67
#